data_AF-A0AAW5C6J9-F1
#
_entry.id   AF-A0AAW5C6J9-F1
#
_cell.length_a   1.000
_cell.length_b   1.000
_cell.length_c   1.000
_cell.angle_alpha   90.00
_cell.angle_beta   90.00
_cell.angle_gamma   90.00
#
_symmetry.space_group_name_H-M   'P 1'
#
loop_
_entity.id
_entity.type
_entity.pdbx_description
1 polymer ?
#
loop_
_entity_poly.entity_id
_entity_poly.type
_entity_poly.pdbx_seq_one_letter_code
_entity_poly.pdbx_strand_id
1 'polypeptide(L)'
;MLMRILIPFIILSCIVCCRTKELRIPDQPGLSHLASPVFLKSDTTWVDLKDYFLYPEKIKKIIPFAGVKLYWDKTASTLGVIAGDSGVLLSGMNIRYEGYDYQIPVMRPNPDAGFYIGTDEVRGDTFFLQSTSPVIDWAVYFQNYKLAENFLSCTEKRVGIVLPEAARQLKYGELRIWARDSFSISNAIIIPLRRGKLITEVGQLNDTDKRTTVIYGLEVKELATPDTGFIADSMNPAYSNIEVAAIGQKMVEGYFKDLGINTLYLFPKASADSLSADLRKLELEARRCRLTVVVTDSLAGLDRFVFDKATAVFARSNTGFEILAQALNATFQDAENDYLGIHYSGNGEAPRFVTRTDEFSLLPVQSERQDTVYRKLVQFLAFNVTIPGIPMVGEGDEIGWPKKEGILGQGEEWTDEQLNVKSKLSALNQLRGEHMALLYGDFIPLRVEKQIYAYIRSFFGKNVLVVFNKGKETVSLKLDLPEMKREENFSSLFGNRFSYDNSKIILDVPAYGVEIIYN
;
A
#
# COMPACT_ATOMS: atom_id res chain seq x y z
N MET A 1 -2.74 79.04 31.77
CA MET A 1 -3.97 78.50 31.13
C MET A 1 -3.59 78.03 29.73
N LEU A 2 -3.03 76.82 29.62
CA LEU A 2 -2.67 76.19 28.34
C LEU A 2 -3.68 75.07 28.09
N MET A 3 -4.44 75.18 27.01
CA MET A 3 -5.55 74.31 26.66
C MET A 3 -5.02 73.05 25.99
N ARG A 4 -5.15 71.90 26.67
CA ARG A 4 -4.87 70.56 26.12
C ARG A 4 -5.94 70.21 25.09
N ILE A 5 -5.55 70.08 23.83
CA ILE A 5 -6.39 69.49 22.78
C ILE A 5 -6.16 67.96 22.83
N LEU A 6 -7.14 67.23 23.36
CA LEU A 6 -7.22 65.78 23.21
C LEU A 6 -7.70 65.48 21.78
N ILE A 7 -6.85 64.83 20.99
CA ILE A 7 -7.24 64.17 19.74
C ILE A 7 -7.68 62.75 20.12
N PRO A 8 -8.94 62.32 19.87
CA PRO A 8 -9.31 60.94 20.08
C PRO A 8 -8.69 60.10 18.95
N PHE A 9 -7.72 59.26 19.30
CA PHE A 9 -7.26 58.16 18.47
C PHE A 9 -8.44 57.18 18.32
N ILE A 10 -9.20 57.31 17.25
CA ILE A 10 -10.11 56.27 16.80
C ILE A 10 -9.22 55.13 16.29
N ILE A 11 -8.97 54.16 17.16
CA ILE A 11 -8.48 52.85 16.74
C ILE A 11 -9.62 52.23 15.94
N LEU A 12 -9.59 52.46 14.63
CA LEU A 12 -10.40 51.71 13.69
C LEU A 12 -9.83 50.28 13.70
N SER A 13 -10.36 49.48 14.62
CA SER A 13 -10.26 48.03 14.61
C SER A 13 -10.93 47.54 13.32
N CYS A 14 -10.21 47.67 12.21
CA CYS A 14 -10.44 46.84 11.03
C CYS A 14 -10.11 45.42 11.47
N ILE A 15 -11.11 44.75 12.04
CA ILE A 15 -11.25 43.31 11.92
C ILE A 15 -11.38 43.10 10.40
N VAL A 16 -10.23 43.03 9.72
CA VAL A 16 -10.12 42.28 8.50
C VAL A 16 -10.41 40.87 8.96
N CYS A 17 -11.70 40.53 8.94
CA CYS A 17 -12.15 39.18 8.96
C CYS A 17 -11.51 38.59 7.70
N CYS A 18 -10.32 38.02 7.85
CA CYS A 18 -9.71 37.17 6.85
C CYS A 18 -10.75 36.09 6.61
N ARG A 19 -11.61 36.30 5.61
CA ARG A 19 -12.42 35.25 5.03
C ARG A 19 -11.42 34.26 4.47
N THR A 20 -10.97 33.34 5.31
CA THR A 20 -10.45 32.05 4.87
C THR A 20 -11.44 31.59 3.82
N LYS A 21 -11.00 31.44 2.57
CA LYS A 21 -11.84 30.85 1.53
C LYS A 21 -12.25 29.48 2.08
N GLU A 22 -13.48 29.37 2.57
CA GLU A 22 -14.02 28.10 3.02
C GLU A 22 -13.98 27.15 1.83
N LEU A 23 -13.24 26.06 1.99
CA LEU A 23 -13.28 24.97 1.03
C LEU A 23 -14.70 24.39 1.06
N ARG A 24 -15.38 24.40 -0.08
CA ARG A 24 -16.73 23.84 -0.20
C ARG A 24 -16.67 22.51 -0.93
N ILE A 25 -17.19 21.48 -0.29
CA ILE A 25 -17.29 20.12 -0.82
C ILE A 25 -18.77 19.83 -1.09
N PRO A 26 -19.15 19.34 -2.27
CA PRO A 26 -20.52 18.95 -2.55
C PRO A 26 -20.91 17.68 -1.79
N ASP A 27 -22.19 17.56 -1.44
CA ASP A 27 -22.75 16.33 -0.85
C ASP A 27 -22.61 15.13 -1.79
N GLN A 28 -22.73 15.37 -3.10
CA GLN A 28 -22.49 14.39 -4.16
C GLN A 28 -21.30 14.84 -5.01
N PRO A 29 -20.10 14.26 -4.81
CA PRO A 29 -18.94 14.60 -5.63
C PRO A 29 -19.12 14.12 -7.07
N GLY A 30 -18.62 14.92 -8.02
CA GLY A 30 -18.62 14.58 -9.43
C GLY A 30 -17.58 13.52 -9.80
N LEU A 31 -16.52 13.43 -8.99
CA LEU A 31 -15.49 12.40 -9.09
C LEU A 31 -15.97 11.11 -8.42
N SER A 32 -15.79 9.97 -9.08
CA SER A 32 -16.24 8.66 -8.59
C SER A 32 -15.36 8.12 -7.45
N HIS A 33 -14.10 8.53 -7.41
CA HIS A 33 -13.12 8.17 -6.38
C HIS A 33 -12.05 9.28 -6.22
N LEU A 34 -11.01 9.01 -5.42
CA LEU A 34 -9.86 9.91 -5.33
C LEU A 34 -9.13 9.94 -6.67
N ALA A 35 -9.01 11.12 -7.27
CA ALA A 35 -8.44 11.27 -8.61
C ALA A 35 -6.96 10.88 -8.61
N SER A 36 -6.61 9.80 -9.30
CA SER A 36 -5.21 9.40 -9.51
C SER A 36 -4.43 10.50 -10.25
N PRO A 37 -3.11 10.60 -10.04
CA PRO A 37 -2.31 11.55 -10.79
C PRO A 37 -2.29 11.25 -12.29
N VAL A 38 -2.36 12.28 -13.12
CA VAL A 38 -2.07 12.18 -14.56
C VAL A 38 -0.56 12.27 -14.74
N PHE A 39 0.05 11.17 -15.20
CA PHE A 39 1.48 11.12 -15.50
C PHE A 39 1.77 11.58 -16.94
N LEU A 40 2.53 12.66 -17.08
CA LEU A 40 2.86 13.28 -18.35
C LEU A 40 3.84 12.43 -19.17
N LYS A 41 3.44 12.10 -20.40
CA LYS A 41 4.30 11.54 -21.46
C LYS A 41 5.11 12.63 -22.16
N SER A 42 6.11 12.23 -22.95
CA SER A 42 6.98 13.15 -23.70
C SER A 42 6.23 13.98 -24.74
N ASP A 43 5.14 13.47 -25.29
CA ASP A 43 4.33 14.10 -26.32
C ASP A 43 2.95 14.57 -25.79
N THR A 44 1.92 13.75 -25.99
CA THR A 44 0.54 14.00 -25.61
C THR A 44 0.10 12.89 -24.67
N THR A 45 -0.34 13.29 -23.48
CA THR A 45 -0.95 12.38 -22.52
C THR A 45 -2.45 12.41 -22.74
N TRP A 46 -3.02 11.30 -23.22
CA TRP A 46 -4.46 11.15 -23.36
C TRP A 46 -5.06 10.67 -22.04
N VAL A 47 -6.09 11.37 -21.57
CA VAL A 47 -6.82 11.07 -20.35
C VAL A 47 -8.28 10.81 -20.73
N ASP A 48 -8.82 9.65 -20.35
CA ASP A 48 -10.26 9.41 -20.41
C ASP A 48 -10.90 10.04 -19.16
N LEU A 49 -11.80 11.00 -19.37
CA LEU A 49 -12.44 11.70 -18.25
C LEU A 49 -13.47 10.82 -17.53
N LYS A 50 -13.90 9.70 -18.13
CA LYS A 50 -14.80 8.72 -17.50
C LYS A 50 -14.12 7.95 -16.38
N ASP A 51 -12.81 7.82 -16.42
CA ASP A 51 -12.04 7.21 -15.34
C ASP A 51 -12.17 8.05 -14.06
N TYR A 52 -12.36 9.35 -14.20
CA TYR A 52 -12.42 10.29 -13.07
C TYR A 52 -13.86 10.67 -12.69
N PHE A 53 -14.68 11.05 -13.67
CA PHE A 53 -16.00 11.62 -13.47
C PHE A 53 -17.10 10.64 -13.86
N LEU A 54 -18.11 10.50 -13.01
CA LEU A 54 -19.28 9.66 -13.30
C LEU A 54 -20.08 10.16 -14.52
N TYR A 55 -20.07 11.48 -14.73
CA TYR A 55 -20.80 12.17 -15.80
C TYR A 55 -19.93 13.26 -16.42
N PRO A 56 -18.92 12.93 -17.25
CA PRO A 56 -17.97 13.89 -17.80
C PRO A 56 -18.61 15.03 -18.62
N GLU A 57 -19.79 14.82 -19.18
CA GLU A 57 -20.56 15.81 -19.92
C GLU A 57 -20.96 17.03 -19.08
N LYS A 58 -20.99 16.88 -17.74
CA LYS A 58 -21.28 17.96 -16.80
C LYS A 58 -20.06 18.85 -16.48
N ILE A 59 -18.88 18.52 -17.00
CA ILE A 59 -17.69 19.37 -16.91
C ILE A 59 -17.97 20.67 -17.68
N LYS A 60 -17.88 21.80 -17.00
CA LYS A 60 -18.13 23.13 -17.59
C LYS A 60 -16.87 23.71 -18.21
N LYS A 61 -15.71 23.50 -17.57
CA LYS A 61 -14.43 24.07 -17.98
C LYS A 61 -13.27 23.27 -17.44
N ILE A 62 -12.24 23.07 -18.25
CA ILE A 62 -10.93 22.60 -17.83
C ILE A 62 -9.96 23.77 -18.02
N ILE A 63 -9.21 24.12 -16.97
CA ILE A 63 -8.31 25.28 -16.98
C ILE A 63 -6.87 24.75 -17.13
N PRO A 64 -6.14 25.16 -18.19
CA PRO A 64 -4.75 24.79 -18.35
C PRO A 64 -3.87 25.43 -17.27
N PHE A 65 -2.75 24.80 -16.99
CA PHE A 65 -1.69 25.33 -16.14
C PHE A 65 -0.46 25.67 -16.97
N ALA A 66 0.49 26.40 -16.37
CA ALA A 66 1.65 26.92 -17.07
C ALA A 66 2.45 25.80 -17.77
N GLY A 67 2.86 26.06 -19.02
CA GLY A 67 3.66 25.13 -19.81
C GLY A 67 2.88 24.04 -20.55
N VAL A 68 1.56 23.94 -20.38
CA VAL A 68 0.74 22.87 -20.97
C VAL A 68 -0.36 23.40 -21.87
N LYS A 69 -0.57 22.71 -23.01
CA LYS A 69 -1.73 22.92 -23.89
C LYS A 69 -2.71 21.77 -23.70
N LEU A 70 -4.01 22.08 -23.81
CA LEU A 70 -5.08 21.11 -23.65
C LEU A 70 -5.90 21.00 -24.94
N TYR A 71 -6.17 19.77 -25.36
CA TYR A 71 -7.12 19.42 -26.40
C TYR A 71 -8.27 18.63 -25.77
N TRP A 72 -9.46 19.20 -25.68
CA TRP A 72 -10.61 18.57 -25.03
C TRP A 72 -11.66 18.15 -26.05
N ASP A 73 -11.84 16.85 -26.22
CA ASP A 73 -12.92 16.26 -26.99
C ASP A 73 -14.11 15.95 -26.06
N LYS A 74 -15.14 16.79 -26.13
CA LYS A 74 -16.36 16.64 -25.32
C LYS A 74 -17.18 15.42 -25.70
N THR A 75 -17.17 15.05 -26.98
CA THR A 75 -17.98 13.93 -27.50
C THR A 75 -17.37 12.61 -27.08
N ALA A 76 -16.05 12.47 -27.24
CA ALA A 76 -15.33 11.29 -26.79
C ALA A 76 -15.13 11.25 -25.26
N SER A 77 -15.30 12.38 -24.57
CA SER A 77 -14.95 12.56 -23.15
C SER A 77 -13.45 12.36 -22.87
N THR A 78 -12.59 12.75 -23.82
CA THR A 78 -11.14 12.59 -23.71
C THR A 78 -10.43 13.94 -23.65
N LEU A 79 -9.30 13.97 -22.97
CA LEU A 79 -8.45 15.14 -22.83
C LEU A 79 -7.02 14.80 -23.24
N GLY A 80 -6.52 15.46 -24.29
CA GLY A 80 -5.11 15.47 -24.65
C GLY A 80 -4.37 16.56 -23.88
N VAL A 81 -3.41 16.16 -23.05
CA VAL A 81 -2.53 17.03 -22.27
C VAL A 81 -1.16 17.07 -22.92
N ILE A 82 -0.80 18.21 -23.52
CA ILE A 82 0.43 18.38 -24.31
C ILE A 82 1.41 19.23 -23.50
N ALA A 83 2.46 18.59 -22.97
CA ALA A 83 3.44 19.22 -22.10
C ALA A 83 4.81 19.43 -22.74
N GLY A 84 5.22 18.63 -23.72
CA GLY A 84 6.53 18.72 -24.38
C GLY A 84 7.69 18.92 -23.39
N ASP A 85 8.59 19.87 -23.68
CA ASP A 85 9.76 20.22 -22.86
C ASP A 85 9.48 21.32 -21.81
N SER A 86 8.22 21.48 -21.38
CA SER A 86 7.78 22.55 -20.47
C SER A 86 8.44 22.59 -19.09
N GLY A 87 9.24 21.57 -18.73
CA GLY A 87 9.87 21.45 -17.41
C GLY A 87 8.87 21.24 -16.25
N VAL A 88 7.59 20.99 -16.55
CA VAL A 88 6.59 20.71 -15.50
C VAL A 88 6.91 19.38 -14.83
N LEU A 89 7.20 19.45 -13.53
CA LEU A 89 7.38 18.29 -12.66
C LEU A 89 6.10 17.96 -11.90
N LEU A 90 5.53 18.92 -11.18
CA LEU A 90 4.32 18.75 -10.36
C LEU A 90 3.40 19.96 -10.53
N SER A 91 2.13 19.72 -10.82
CA SER A 91 1.09 20.73 -10.98
C SER A 91 -0.30 20.14 -10.67
N GLY A 92 -1.35 20.95 -10.84
CA GLY A 92 -2.73 20.52 -10.68
C GLY A 92 -3.62 21.02 -11.80
N MET A 93 -4.35 20.11 -12.43
CA MET A 93 -5.33 20.41 -13.46
C MET A 93 -6.67 20.79 -12.84
N ASN A 94 -7.06 22.05 -13.00
CA ASN A 94 -8.31 22.56 -12.43
C ASN A 94 -9.50 22.25 -13.35
N ILE A 95 -10.53 21.60 -12.80
CA ILE A 95 -11.73 21.19 -13.52
C ILE A 95 -12.96 21.76 -12.81
N ARG A 96 -13.72 22.58 -13.52
CA ARG A 96 -15.00 23.10 -13.03
C ARG A 96 -16.13 22.15 -13.41
N TYR A 97 -16.77 21.56 -12.41
CA TYR A 97 -17.85 20.60 -12.55
C TYR A 97 -19.03 21.03 -11.67
N GLU A 98 -20.19 21.26 -12.30
CA GLU A 98 -21.44 21.66 -11.62
C GLU A 98 -21.33 22.80 -10.57
N GLY A 99 -20.37 23.72 -10.74
CA GLY A 99 -20.18 24.86 -9.83
C GLY A 99 -19.12 24.65 -8.73
N TYR A 100 -18.51 23.47 -8.68
CA TYR A 100 -17.37 23.15 -7.82
C TYR A 100 -16.10 23.06 -8.66
N ASP A 101 -14.98 23.48 -8.07
CA ASP A 101 -13.66 23.39 -8.69
C ASP A 101 -12.92 22.20 -8.07
N TYR A 102 -12.63 21.19 -8.88
CA TYR A 102 -11.81 20.02 -8.54
C TYR A 102 -10.41 20.19 -9.07
N GLN A 103 -9.45 19.48 -8.49
CA GLN A 103 -8.09 19.44 -9.02
C GLN A 103 -7.57 18.01 -9.12
N ILE A 104 -7.12 17.63 -10.32
CA ILE A 104 -6.43 16.38 -10.56
C ILE A 104 -4.92 16.65 -10.51
N PRO A 105 -4.12 15.94 -9.70
CA PRO A 105 -2.67 16.08 -9.70
C PRO A 105 -2.10 15.73 -11.08
N VAL A 106 -1.15 16.51 -11.56
CA VAL A 106 -0.43 16.24 -12.81
C VAL A 106 1.06 16.22 -12.53
N MET A 107 1.73 15.15 -12.92
CA MET A 107 3.13 14.95 -12.60
C MET A 107 3.90 14.33 -13.76
N ARG A 108 5.21 14.61 -13.84
CA ARG A 108 6.11 13.87 -14.74
C ARG A 108 6.67 12.68 -13.96
N PRO A 109 6.66 11.45 -14.53
CA PRO A 109 7.34 10.32 -13.90
C PRO A 109 8.79 10.69 -13.60
N ASN A 110 9.24 10.35 -12.40
CA ASN A 110 10.57 10.65 -11.93
C ASN A 110 11.23 9.36 -11.43
N PRO A 111 11.87 8.57 -12.31
CA PRO A 111 12.28 7.19 -12.03
C PRO A 111 13.29 7.04 -10.89
N ASP A 112 13.82 8.13 -10.34
CA ASP A 112 14.51 8.15 -9.06
C ASP A 112 13.93 9.29 -8.22
N ALA A 113 13.18 8.98 -7.14
CA ALA A 113 12.74 10.02 -6.20
C ALA A 113 13.99 10.70 -5.64
N GLY A 114 14.26 11.94 -6.08
CA GLY A 114 15.50 12.64 -5.75
C GLY A 114 15.60 12.98 -4.26
N PHE A 115 14.46 13.01 -3.58
CA PHE A 115 14.33 13.24 -2.16
C PHE A 115 13.04 12.62 -1.61
N TYR A 116 12.96 12.53 -0.28
CA TYR A 116 11.81 11.96 0.41
C TYR A 116 11.19 12.97 1.35
N ILE A 117 9.87 12.94 1.42
CA ILE A 117 9.10 13.58 2.48
C ILE A 117 8.57 12.51 3.42
N GLY A 118 8.35 12.88 4.67
CA GLY A 118 7.83 11.99 5.69
C GLY A 118 6.98 12.73 6.72
N THR A 119 6.05 11.99 7.32
CA THR A 119 5.25 12.48 8.45
C THR A 119 6.13 12.70 9.68
N ASP A 120 5.89 13.81 10.38
CA ASP A 120 6.69 14.20 11.54
C ASP A 120 5.82 14.16 12.81
N GLU A 121 5.12 15.26 13.13
CA GLU A 121 4.35 15.35 14.38
C GLU A 121 3.05 16.12 14.22
N VAL A 122 2.21 16.02 15.24
CA VAL A 122 0.97 16.79 15.38
C VAL A 122 1.10 17.71 16.58
N ARG A 123 0.91 19.03 16.38
CA ARG A 123 0.87 20.03 17.46
C ARG A 123 -0.43 20.82 17.37
N GLY A 124 -1.34 20.58 18.31
CA GLY A 124 -2.68 21.18 18.27
C GLY A 124 -3.43 20.77 17.01
N ASP A 125 -3.90 21.76 16.24
CA ASP A 125 -4.64 21.56 14.99
C ASP A 125 -3.73 21.54 13.74
N THR A 126 -2.40 21.61 13.92
CA THR A 126 -1.42 21.57 12.83
C THR A 126 -0.64 20.27 12.87
N PHE A 127 -0.52 19.61 11.72
CA PHE A 127 0.40 18.48 11.55
C PHE A 127 1.53 18.84 10.60
N PHE A 128 2.67 18.20 10.79
CA PHE A 128 3.90 18.56 10.13
C PHE A 128 4.43 17.40 9.29
N LEU A 129 4.96 17.75 8.12
CA LEU A 129 5.80 16.87 7.31
C LEU A 129 7.19 17.48 7.20
N GLN A 130 8.18 16.62 7.12
CA GLN A 130 9.59 16.95 6.95
C GLN A 130 10.09 16.39 5.63
N SER A 131 11.08 17.06 5.03
CA SER A 131 11.73 16.67 3.78
C SER A 131 13.22 16.45 4.01
N THR A 132 13.82 15.48 3.29
CA THR A 132 15.27 15.27 3.27
C THR A 132 16.00 16.38 2.51
N SER A 133 15.32 17.03 1.56
CA SER A 133 15.87 18.10 0.70
C SER A 133 15.01 19.37 0.74
N PRO A 134 15.57 20.54 0.39
CA PRO A 134 14.79 21.77 0.22
C PRO A 134 13.62 21.61 -0.77
N VAL A 135 12.44 22.11 -0.41
CA VAL A 135 11.21 22.00 -1.19
C VAL A 135 10.80 23.36 -1.76
N ILE A 136 10.43 23.37 -3.05
CA ILE A 136 9.96 24.57 -3.75
C ILE A 136 8.43 24.67 -3.73
N ASP A 137 7.73 23.54 -3.85
CA ASP A 137 6.27 23.50 -3.84
C ASP A 137 5.76 22.25 -3.12
N TRP A 138 4.74 22.45 -2.29
CA TRP A 138 4.00 21.40 -1.59
C TRP A 138 2.61 21.30 -2.21
N ALA A 139 2.31 20.15 -2.80
CA ALA A 139 0.99 19.85 -3.34
C ALA A 139 0.21 19.00 -2.35
N VAL A 140 -0.54 19.68 -1.47
CA VAL A 140 -1.37 19.06 -0.44
C VAL A 140 -2.81 18.97 -0.94
N TYR A 141 -3.33 17.75 -1.10
CA TYR A 141 -4.70 17.49 -1.51
C TYR A 141 -5.50 16.93 -0.35
N PHE A 142 -6.63 17.57 -0.03
CA PHE A 142 -7.67 16.96 0.77
C PHE A 142 -8.76 16.44 -0.16
N GLN A 143 -8.97 15.12 -0.16
CA GLN A 143 -9.75 14.44 -1.19
C GLN A 143 -9.23 14.79 -2.60
N ASN A 144 -10.05 15.50 -3.39
CA ASN A 144 -9.77 15.94 -4.75
C ASN A 144 -9.63 17.47 -4.85
N TYR A 145 -9.25 18.11 -3.74
CA TYR A 145 -9.10 19.56 -3.62
C TYR A 145 -7.70 19.90 -3.10
N LYS A 146 -6.91 20.65 -3.89
CA LYS A 146 -5.64 21.19 -3.41
C LYS A 146 -5.91 22.27 -2.37
N LEU A 147 -5.29 22.13 -1.20
CA LEU A 147 -5.35 23.13 -0.15
C LEU A 147 -4.60 24.39 -0.62
N ALA A 148 -5.21 25.54 -0.36
CA ALA A 148 -4.61 26.83 -0.65
C ALA A 148 -3.50 27.17 0.37
N GLU A 149 -2.61 28.08 -0.01
CA GLU A 149 -1.43 28.47 0.79
C GLU A 149 -1.77 28.92 2.22
N ASN A 150 -2.98 29.47 2.46
CA ASN A 150 -3.40 29.88 3.79
C ASN A 150 -3.62 28.70 4.77
N PHE A 151 -3.66 27.46 4.29
CA PHE A 151 -3.69 26.25 5.11
C PHE A 151 -2.29 25.68 5.39
N LEU A 152 -1.25 26.27 4.77
CA LEU A 152 0.11 25.77 4.78
C LEU A 152 1.05 26.79 5.44
N SER A 153 1.95 26.30 6.28
CA SER A 153 3.06 27.06 6.86
C SER A 153 4.36 26.38 6.47
N CYS A 154 5.02 26.91 5.44
CA CYS A 154 6.19 26.28 4.84
C CYS A 154 7.50 26.92 5.34
N THR A 155 8.49 26.08 5.54
CA THR A 155 9.93 26.42 5.63
C THR A 155 10.66 25.69 4.50
N GLU A 156 11.98 25.84 4.41
CA GLU A 156 12.79 25.21 3.36
C GLU A 156 12.59 23.68 3.28
N LYS A 157 12.51 22.98 4.42
CA LYS A 157 12.39 21.51 4.46
C LYS A 157 11.15 20.99 5.19
N ARG A 158 10.28 21.86 5.67
CA ARG A 158 9.15 21.46 6.53
C ARG A 158 7.88 22.19 6.14
N VAL A 159 6.74 21.51 6.20
CA VAL A 159 5.42 22.12 6.05
C VAL A 159 4.56 21.78 7.26
N GLY A 160 3.92 22.81 7.84
CA GLY A 160 2.80 22.67 8.75
C GLY A 160 1.49 22.80 7.98
N ILE A 161 0.54 21.92 8.23
CA ILE A 161 -0.74 21.85 7.52
C ILE A 161 -1.89 21.92 8.53
N VAL A 162 -2.84 22.82 8.28
CA VAL A 162 -4.09 22.92 9.03
C VAL A 162 -5.24 22.43 8.15
N LEU A 163 -6.07 21.53 8.68
CA LEU A 163 -7.21 21.01 7.95
C LEU A 163 -8.32 22.06 7.80
N PRO A 164 -8.98 22.16 6.64
CA PRO A 164 -10.15 23.01 6.47
C PRO A 164 -11.33 22.48 7.31
N GLU A 165 -12.21 23.38 7.76
CA GLU A 165 -13.39 23.00 8.57
C GLU A 165 -14.28 21.97 7.88
N ALA A 166 -14.38 22.02 6.55
CA ALA A 166 -15.09 21.04 5.73
C ALA A 166 -14.63 19.59 5.97
N ALA A 167 -13.39 19.37 6.45
CA ALA A 167 -12.91 18.04 6.78
C ALA A 167 -13.72 17.37 7.91
N ARG A 168 -14.35 18.15 8.79
CA ARG A 168 -15.22 17.65 9.87
C ARG A 168 -16.55 17.10 9.36
N GLN A 169 -16.97 17.49 8.16
CA GLN A 169 -18.23 17.05 7.56
C GLN A 169 -18.15 15.61 7.03
N LEU A 170 -16.95 15.15 6.67
CA LEU A 170 -16.74 13.78 6.20
C LEU A 170 -16.51 12.83 7.38
N LYS A 171 -17.24 11.70 7.40
CA LYS A 171 -16.97 10.63 8.37
C LYS A 171 -15.54 10.11 8.22
N TYR A 172 -15.13 9.85 6.98
CA TYR A 172 -13.78 9.47 6.59
C TYR A 172 -13.32 10.31 5.41
N GLY A 173 -12.04 10.64 5.37
CA GLY A 173 -11.40 11.34 4.26
C GLY A 173 -9.93 10.96 4.16
N GLU A 174 -9.25 11.49 3.16
CA GLU A 174 -7.85 11.18 2.90
C GLU A 174 -7.11 12.45 2.48
N LEU A 175 -5.89 12.59 2.96
CA LEU A 175 -4.91 13.54 2.46
C LEU A 175 -3.92 12.82 1.57
N ARG A 176 -3.56 13.48 0.46
CA ARG A 176 -2.49 13.03 -0.43
C ARG A 176 -1.53 14.18 -0.67
N ILE A 177 -0.25 13.95 -0.41
CA ILE A 177 0.75 15.01 -0.39
C ILE A 177 1.95 14.59 -1.23
N TRP A 178 2.36 15.51 -2.11
CA TRP A 178 3.61 15.45 -2.85
C TRP A 178 4.37 16.75 -2.65
N ALA A 179 5.68 16.68 -2.82
CA ALA A 179 6.56 17.83 -2.87
C ALA A 179 7.42 17.78 -4.13
N ARG A 180 7.91 18.94 -4.57
CA ARG A 180 8.96 19.00 -5.58
C ARG A 180 10.07 19.96 -5.19
N ASP A 181 11.26 19.64 -5.65
CA ASP A 181 12.37 20.58 -5.72
C ASP A 181 12.48 21.14 -7.15
N SER A 182 13.69 21.55 -7.57
CA SER A 182 13.96 22.05 -8.92
C SER A 182 13.99 20.96 -9.99
N PHE A 183 14.23 19.70 -9.61
CA PHE A 183 14.61 18.62 -10.53
C PHE A 183 13.76 17.36 -10.40
N SER A 184 13.13 17.15 -9.25
CA SER A 184 12.54 15.89 -8.84
C SER A 184 11.25 16.09 -8.05
N ILE A 185 10.50 15.00 -7.94
CA ILE A 185 9.27 14.88 -7.14
C ILE A 185 9.55 13.87 -6.03
N SER A 186 8.99 14.13 -4.85
CA SER A 186 9.07 13.23 -3.71
C SER A 186 8.22 11.97 -3.89
N ASN A 187 8.31 11.04 -2.92
CA ASN A 187 7.28 10.05 -2.67
C ASN A 187 5.90 10.69 -2.40
N ALA A 188 4.85 9.89 -2.50
CA ALA A 188 3.51 10.25 -2.05
C ALA A 188 3.35 9.95 -0.55
N ILE A 189 2.70 10.86 0.18
CA ILE A 189 2.21 10.63 1.55
C ILE A 189 0.71 10.50 1.51
N ILE A 190 0.18 9.47 2.16
CA ILE A 190 -1.26 9.23 2.29
C ILE A 190 -1.62 9.23 3.78
N ILE A 191 -2.51 10.14 4.21
CA ILE A 191 -2.94 10.21 5.61
C ILE A 191 -4.45 10.06 5.68
N PRO A 192 -4.96 9.00 6.30
CA PRO A 192 -6.39 8.81 6.50
C PRO A 192 -6.92 9.72 7.60
N LEU A 193 -8.17 10.16 7.45
CA LEU A 193 -8.87 11.06 8.35
C LEU A 193 -10.17 10.44 8.84
N ARG A 194 -10.56 10.80 10.07
CA ARG A 194 -11.89 10.53 10.62
C ARG A 194 -12.48 11.79 11.24
N ARG A 195 -13.57 12.30 10.68
CA ARG A 195 -14.26 13.53 11.15
C ARG A 195 -13.29 14.70 11.37
N GLY A 196 -12.44 14.98 10.38
CA GLY A 196 -11.47 16.08 10.40
C GLY A 196 -10.30 15.91 11.37
N LYS A 197 -10.06 14.69 11.88
CA LYS A 197 -8.87 14.34 12.67
C LYS A 197 -8.02 13.33 11.91
N LEU A 198 -6.71 13.43 12.04
CA LEU A 198 -5.78 12.42 11.50
C LEU A 198 -5.99 11.09 12.20
N ILE A 199 -5.90 10.00 11.45
CA ILE A 199 -5.80 8.65 11.98
C ILE A 199 -4.32 8.29 12.05
N THR A 200 -3.79 8.15 13.26
CA THR A 200 -2.38 7.81 13.53
C THR A 200 -2.20 6.42 14.12
N GLU A 201 -3.30 5.75 14.47
CA GLU A 201 -3.33 4.44 15.11
C GLU A 201 -4.27 3.49 14.37
N VAL A 202 -3.92 2.20 14.29
CA VAL A 202 -4.71 1.21 13.53
C VAL A 202 -6.15 1.11 14.05
N GLY A 203 -6.35 1.14 15.37
CA GLY A 203 -7.69 1.03 15.97
C GLY A 203 -8.64 2.20 15.66
N GLN A 204 -8.16 3.26 15.01
CA GLN A 204 -8.99 4.39 14.58
C GLN A 204 -9.51 4.24 13.14
N LEU A 205 -8.92 3.33 12.35
CA LEU A 205 -9.30 3.04 10.97
C LEU A 205 -10.74 2.53 10.87
N ASN A 206 -11.23 2.53 9.63
CA ASN A 206 -12.52 1.96 9.31
C ASN A 206 -12.43 0.43 9.23
N ASP A 207 -13.45 -0.29 9.67
CA ASP A 207 -13.48 -1.77 9.61
C ASP A 207 -13.44 -2.31 8.15
N THR A 208 -13.74 -1.45 7.17
CA THR A 208 -13.69 -1.77 5.74
C THR A 208 -12.52 -1.10 5.03
N ASP A 209 -11.49 -0.68 5.76
CA ASP A 209 -10.28 -0.12 5.15
C ASP A 209 -9.56 -1.18 4.31
N LYS A 210 -9.34 -0.91 3.03
CA LYS A 210 -8.73 -1.89 2.13
C LYS A 210 -7.27 -2.19 2.51
N ARG A 211 -6.54 -1.25 3.14
CA ARG A 211 -5.12 -1.44 3.47
C ARG A 211 -4.89 -2.44 4.60
N THR A 212 -5.90 -2.66 5.44
CA THR A 212 -5.87 -3.69 6.49
C THR A 212 -6.13 -5.09 5.94
N THR A 213 -6.49 -5.24 4.66
CA THR A 213 -6.77 -6.54 4.05
C THR A 213 -5.50 -7.38 3.99
N VAL A 214 -5.61 -8.65 4.38
CA VAL A 214 -4.60 -9.69 4.17
C VAL A 214 -5.32 -10.90 3.58
N ILE A 215 -4.94 -11.25 2.35
CA ILE A 215 -5.69 -12.20 1.52
C ILE A 215 -5.04 -13.58 1.58
N TYR A 216 -5.87 -14.62 1.67
CA TYR A 216 -5.48 -15.99 1.39
C TYR A 216 -6.18 -16.47 0.12
N GLY A 217 -5.40 -16.79 -0.91
CA GLY A 217 -5.89 -17.20 -2.21
C GLY A 217 -6.02 -18.71 -2.34
N LEU A 218 -7.20 -19.16 -2.77
CA LEU A 218 -7.59 -20.56 -2.88
C LEU A 218 -8.07 -20.84 -4.30
N GLU A 219 -7.46 -21.83 -4.94
CA GLU A 219 -8.00 -22.38 -6.18
C GLU A 219 -9.08 -23.41 -5.84
N VAL A 220 -10.28 -23.25 -6.38
CA VAL A 220 -11.42 -24.15 -6.11
C VAL A 220 -11.86 -24.79 -7.41
N LYS A 221 -12.00 -26.12 -7.48
CA LYS A 221 -12.33 -26.80 -8.74
C LYS A 221 -13.75 -26.48 -9.19
N GLU A 222 -14.72 -26.75 -8.32
CA GLU A 222 -16.14 -26.50 -8.58
C GLU A 222 -16.80 -26.00 -7.29
N LEU A 223 -17.56 -24.91 -7.37
CA LEU A 223 -18.30 -24.34 -6.23
C LEU A 223 -19.73 -24.86 -6.12
N ALA A 224 -20.25 -25.54 -7.15
CA ALA A 224 -21.70 -25.77 -7.35
C ALA A 224 -22.15 -27.23 -7.41
N THR A 225 -21.24 -28.19 -7.52
CA THR A 225 -21.57 -29.60 -7.65
C THR A 225 -21.41 -30.33 -6.30
N PRO A 226 -22.41 -31.11 -5.87
CA PRO A 226 -22.23 -32.09 -4.82
C PRO A 226 -21.18 -33.08 -5.31
N ASP A 227 -20.05 -33.17 -4.60
CA ASP A 227 -19.12 -34.25 -4.84
C ASP A 227 -19.73 -35.47 -4.14
N THR A 228 -20.17 -36.49 -4.89
CA THR A 228 -20.71 -37.73 -4.31
C THR A 228 -19.63 -38.60 -3.65
N GLY A 229 -18.39 -38.08 -3.59
CA GLY A 229 -17.30 -38.66 -2.83
C GLY A 229 -17.64 -38.75 -1.34
N PHE A 230 -17.08 -39.76 -0.68
CA PHE A 230 -17.21 -39.97 0.75
C PHE A 230 -16.89 -38.67 1.52
N ILE A 231 -17.90 -38.06 2.15
CA ILE A 231 -17.69 -37.05 3.19
C ILE A 231 -17.12 -37.84 4.38
N ALA A 232 -15.87 -37.60 4.73
CA ALA A 232 -15.28 -38.23 5.91
C ALA A 232 -16.13 -37.91 7.14
N ASP A 233 -16.32 -38.88 8.05
CA ASP A 233 -17.17 -38.73 9.26
C ASP A 233 -16.78 -37.52 10.15
N SER A 234 -15.58 -36.95 9.95
CA SER A 234 -15.07 -35.76 10.64
C SER A 234 -15.43 -34.42 9.98
N MET A 235 -15.99 -34.42 8.77
CA MET A 235 -16.36 -33.19 8.05
C MET A 235 -17.82 -32.81 8.30
N ASN A 236 -18.09 -31.49 8.39
CA ASN A 236 -19.42 -30.98 8.68
C ASN A 236 -20.42 -31.47 7.60
N PRO A 237 -21.44 -32.28 7.95
CA PRO A 237 -22.41 -32.83 6.99
C PRO A 237 -23.30 -31.76 6.36
N ALA A 238 -23.15 -30.49 6.77
CA ALA A 238 -23.86 -29.37 6.18
C ALA A 238 -23.35 -28.98 4.79
N TYR A 239 -22.17 -29.42 4.34
CA TYR A 239 -21.62 -29.13 3.01
C TYR A 239 -21.77 -30.34 2.08
N SER A 240 -22.14 -30.10 0.83
CA SER A 240 -22.21 -31.09 -0.24
C SER A 240 -20.95 -31.18 -1.09
N ASN A 241 -20.07 -30.17 -1.00
CA ASN A 241 -18.78 -30.13 -1.67
C ASN A 241 -17.63 -30.24 -0.66
N ILE A 242 -16.74 -31.22 -0.85
CA ILE A 242 -15.66 -31.55 0.09
C ILE A 242 -14.61 -30.43 0.19
N GLU A 243 -14.28 -29.76 -0.91
CA GLU A 243 -13.31 -28.65 -0.92
C GLU A 243 -13.87 -27.46 -0.11
N VAL A 244 -15.14 -27.12 -0.29
CA VAL A 244 -15.81 -26.05 0.48
C VAL A 244 -15.91 -26.41 1.96
N ALA A 245 -16.21 -27.68 2.27
CA ALA A 245 -16.27 -28.18 3.64
C ALA A 245 -14.91 -28.04 4.36
N ALA A 246 -13.81 -28.38 3.68
CA ALA A 246 -12.47 -28.25 4.22
C ALA A 246 -12.11 -26.79 4.54
N ILE A 247 -12.48 -25.85 3.66
CA ILE A 247 -12.29 -24.42 3.90
C ILE A 247 -13.07 -23.99 5.15
N GLY A 248 -14.37 -24.32 5.23
CA GLY A 248 -15.22 -23.98 6.37
C GLY A 248 -14.69 -24.55 7.69
N GLN A 249 -14.23 -25.80 7.70
CA GLN A 249 -13.60 -26.41 8.86
C GLN A 249 -12.36 -25.63 9.31
N LYS A 250 -11.47 -25.26 8.38
CA LYS A 250 -10.25 -24.49 8.68
C LYS A 250 -10.56 -23.08 9.19
N MET A 251 -11.67 -22.47 8.75
CA MET A 251 -12.15 -21.22 9.35
C MET A 251 -12.52 -21.40 10.83
N VAL A 252 -13.25 -22.47 11.16
CA VAL A 252 -13.71 -22.75 12.54
C VAL A 252 -12.53 -23.13 13.46
N GLU A 253 -11.56 -23.88 12.93
CA GLU A 253 -10.33 -24.24 13.65
C GLU A 253 -9.43 -23.02 13.94
N GLY A 254 -9.68 -21.86 13.31
CA GLY A 254 -8.88 -20.66 13.51
C GLY A 254 -7.66 -20.56 12.60
N TYR A 255 -7.46 -21.49 11.67
CA TYR A 255 -6.30 -21.59 10.78
C TYR A 255 -5.91 -20.26 10.12
N PHE A 256 -6.88 -19.60 9.49
CA PHE A 256 -6.67 -18.33 8.78
C PHE A 256 -6.40 -17.18 9.74
N LYS A 257 -7.10 -17.16 10.88
CA LYS A 257 -6.94 -16.14 11.90
C LYS A 257 -5.54 -16.20 12.54
N ASP A 258 -5.04 -17.40 12.82
CA ASP A 258 -3.71 -17.61 13.39
C ASP A 258 -2.61 -17.20 12.40
N LEU A 259 -2.88 -17.27 11.10
CA LEU A 259 -2.03 -16.71 10.04
C LEU A 259 -2.14 -15.19 9.87
N GLY A 260 -3.06 -14.51 10.58
CA GLY A 260 -3.34 -13.09 10.40
C GLY A 260 -4.13 -12.76 9.13
N ILE A 261 -4.78 -13.75 8.51
CA ILE A 261 -5.64 -13.57 7.34
C ILE A 261 -7.01 -13.06 7.77
N ASN A 262 -7.56 -12.11 7.02
CA ASN A 262 -8.93 -11.61 7.22
C ASN A 262 -9.82 -11.73 5.98
N THR A 263 -9.27 -12.10 4.83
CA THR A 263 -10.00 -12.20 3.57
C THR A 263 -9.57 -13.43 2.79
N LEU A 264 -10.54 -14.20 2.28
CA LEU A 264 -10.31 -15.36 1.41
C LEU A 264 -10.73 -15.01 -0.01
N TYR A 265 -9.83 -15.22 -0.97
CA TYR A 265 -10.14 -15.13 -2.39
C TYR A 265 -10.28 -16.55 -2.93
N LEU A 266 -11.47 -16.86 -3.44
CA LEU A 266 -11.77 -18.15 -4.07
C LEU A 266 -11.75 -17.97 -5.59
N PHE A 267 -10.85 -18.67 -6.26
CA PHE A 267 -10.68 -18.68 -7.71
C PHE A 267 -11.28 -19.96 -8.30
N PRO A 268 -12.53 -19.94 -8.80
CA PRO A 268 -13.17 -21.12 -9.36
C PRO A 268 -12.63 -21.48 -10.74
N LYS A 269 -12.42 -22.78 -11.02
CA LYS A 269 -12.02 -23.26 -12.36
C LYS A 269 -13.17 -23.46 -13.34
N ALA A 270 -14.35 -23.83 -12.85
CA ALA A 270 -15.57 -23.94 -13.65
C ALA A 270 -16.43 -22.68 -13.48
N SER A 271 -17.31 -22.37 -14.46
CA SER A 271 -18.17 -21.19 -14.38
C SER A 271 -19.00 -21.25 -13.09
N ALA A 272 -19.03 -20.13 -12.37
CA ALA A 272 -19.82 -19.97 -11.15
C ALA A 272 -21.33 -19.79 -11.48
N ASP A 273 -21.85 -20.58 -12.43
CA ASP A 273 -23.26 -20.59 -12.82
C ASP A 273 -24.09 -21.37 -11.79
N SER A 274 -24.06 -20.86 -10.56
CA SER A 274 -25.09 -20.94 -9.53
C SER A 274 -24.41 -20.63 -8.19
N LEU A 275 -24.96 -19.65 -7.49
CA LEU A 275 -24.65 -19.39 -6.09
C LEU A 275 -25.08 -20.63 -5.29
N SER A 276 -24.16 -21.58 -5.10
CA SER A 276 -24.47 -22.85 -4.46
C SER A 276 -24.92 -22.62 -3.01
N ALA A 277 -25.76 -23.51 -2.49
CA ALA A 277 -26.17 -23.46 -1.08
C ALA A 277 -24.96 -23.50 -0.14
N ASP A 278 -23.88 -24.14 -0.56
CA ASP A 278 -22.64 -24.27 0.20
C ASP A 278 -21.83 -22.98 0.23
N LEU A 279 -21.76 -22.23 -0.87
CA LEU A 279 -21.11 -20.91 -0.87
C LEU A 279 -21.82 -19.94 0.09
N ARG A 280 -23.16 -19.96 0.14
CA ARG A 280 -23.91 -19.14 1.12
C ARG A 280 -23.63 -19.55 2.57
N LYS A 281 -23.49 -20.85 2.84
CA LYS A 281 -23.11 -21.35 4.18
C LYS A 281 -21.70 -20.89 4.54
N LEU A 282 -20.77 -21.02 3.59
CA LEU A 282 -19.39 -20.59 3.74
C LEU A 282 -19.29 -19.09 4.04
N GLU A 283 -20.03 -18.24 3.32
CA GLU A 283 -20.07 -16.79 3.58
C GLU A 283 -20.63 -16.47 4.98
N LEU A 284 -21.65 -17.21 5.44
CA LEU A 284 -22.19 -17.04 6.80
C LEU A 284 -21.20 -17.48 7.87
N GLU A 285 -20.49 -18.59 7.65
CA GLU A 285 -19.44 -19.09 8.54
C GLU A 285 -18.25 -18.14 8.60
N ALA A 286 -17.79 -17.65 7.44
CA ALA A 286 -16.74 -16.64 7.34
C ALA A 286 -17.08 -15.39 8.17
N ARG A 287 -18.31 -14.87 8.05
CA ARG A 287 -18.77 -13.73 8.87
C ARG A 287 -18.70 -14.01 10.37
N ARG A 288 -19.03 -15.23 10.82
CA ARG A 288 -18.91 -15.62 12.24
C ARG A 288 -17.44 -15.65 12.69
N CYS A 289 -16.55 -16.05 11.81
CA CYS A 289 -15.10 -16.06 12.04
C CYS A 289 -14.42 -14.71 11.78
N ARG A 290 -15.17 -13.65 11.45
CA ARG A 290 -14.65 -12.32 11.05
C ARG A 290 -13.74 -12.36 9.81
N LEU A 291 -14.06 -13.26 8.88
CA LEU A 291 -13.43 -13.37 7.57
C LEU A 291 -14.38 -12.84 6.49
N THR A 292 -13.79 -12.23 5.46
CA THR A 292 -14.49 -11.88 4.22
C THR A 292 -14.20 -12.95 3.17
N VAL A 293 -15.22 -13.39 2.43
CA VAL A 293 -15.05 -14.30 1.29
C VAL A 293 -15.36 -13.53 0.02
N VAL A 294 -14.46 -13.60 -0.96
CA VAL A 294 -14.60 -13.02 -2.29
C VAL A 294 -14.43 -14.13 -3.30
N VAL A 295 -15.47 -14.39 -4.09
CA VAL A 295 -15.39 -15.29 -5.25
C VAL A 295 -15.08 -14.46 -6.48
N THR A 296 -14.01 -14.78 -7.19
CA THR A 296 -13.62 -14.03 -8.38
C THR A 296 -12.86 -14.90 -9.37
N ASP A 297 -13.21 -14.76 -10.64
CA ASP A 297 -12.43 -15.22 -11.79
C ASP A 297 -11.45 -14.14 -12.29
N SER A 298 -11.51 -12.95 -11.69
CA SER A 298 -10.72 -11.80 -12.08
C SER A 298 -9.37 -11.81 -11.39
N LEU A 299 -8.33 -11.70 -12.21
CA LEU A 299 -6.96 -11.45 -11.76
C LEU A 299 -6.68 -9.94 -11.70
N ALA A 300 -7.72 -9.08 -11.75
CA ALA A 300 -7.59 -7.63 -11.66
C ALA A 300 -7.07 -7.22 -10.28
N GLY A 301 -6.16 -6.24 -10.28
CA GLY A 301 -5.48 -5.76 -9.07
C GLY A 301 -4.29 -6.61 -8.62
N LEU A 302 -4.07 -7.82 -9.17
CA LEU A 302 -2.84 -8.58 -8.92
C LEU A 302 -1.66 -7.89 -9.60
N ASP A 303 -0.63 -7.54 -8.83
CA ASP A 303 0.58 -6.92 -9.34
C ASP A 303 1.52 -7.99 -9.95
N ARG A 304 1.18 -8.41 -11.19
CA ARG A 304 1.98 -9.40 -11.93
C ARG A 304 3.39 -8.90 -12.23
N PHE A 305 3.55 -7.59 -12.40
CA PHE A 305 4.83 -7.00 -12.75
C PHE A 305 5.82 -7.13 -11.59
N VAL A 306 5.42 -6.75 -10.37
CA VAL A 306 6.23 -6.95 -9.18
C VAL A 306 6.39 -8.43 -8.87
N PHE A 307 5.34 -9.25 -9.02
CA PHE A 307 5.41 -10.70 -8.84
C PHE A 307 6.50 -11.38 -9.68
N ASP A 308 6.54 -11.12 -10.99
CA ASP A 308 7.50 -11.73 -11.90
C ASP A 308 8.94 -11.34 -11.54
N LYS A 309 9.17 -10.09 -11.12
CA LYS A 309 10.50 -9.64 -10.70
C LYS A 309 10.88 -10.17 -9.32
N ALA A 310 9.97 -10.14 -8.36
CA ALA A 310 10.21 -10.64 -7.01
C ALA A 310 10.53 -12.13 -7.03
N THR A 311 9.72 -12.93 -7.72
CA THR A 311 9.98 -14.38 -7.85
C THR A 311 11.33 -14.66 -8.48
N ALA A 312 11.72 -13.93 -9.54
CA ALA A 312 13.02 -14.10 -10.17
C ALA A 312 14.21 -13.69 -9.27
N VAL A 313 14.06 -12.65 -8.46
CA VAL A 313 15.11 -12.11 -7.57
C VAL A 313 15.29 -12.97 -6.32
N PHE A 314 14.20 -13.38 -5.67
CA PHE A 314 14.28 -14.19 -4.45
C PHE A 314 14.61 -15.66 -4.75
N ALA A 315 14.18 -16.19 -5.90
CA ALA A 315 14.46 -17.59 -6.25
C ALA A 315 15.90 -17.80 -6.75
N ARG A 316 16.45 -16.84 -7.52
CA ARG A 316 17.72 -17.01 -8.25
C ARG A 316 18.86 -16.21 -7.65
N SER A 317 20.02 -16.85 -7.55
CA SER A 317 21.21 -16.26 -6.95
C SER A 317 21.86 -15.17 -7.81
N ASN A 318 21.63 -15.20 -9.13
CA ASN A 318 22.28 -14.29 -10.09
C ASN A 318 21.50 -12.99 -10.37
N THR A 319 20.19 -12.95 -10.11
CA THR A 319 19.32 -11.78 -10.34
C THR A 319 19.40 -10.84 -9.13
N GLY A 320 19.79 -9.58 -9.31
CA GLY A 320 19.99 -8.64 -8.19
C GLY A 320 18.73 -7.89 -7.74
N PHE A 321 18.72 -7.36 -6.50
CA PHE A 321 17.60 -6.56 -5.98
C PHE A 321 17.38 -5.23 -6.70
N GLU A 322 18.37 -4.73 -7.45
CA GLU A 322 18.25 -3.52 -8.25
C GLU A 322 17.08 -3.60 -9.24
N ILE A 323 16.86 -4.78 -9.83
CA ILE A 323 15.76 -5.03 -10.77
C ILE A 323 14.40 -4.94 -10.05
N LEU A 324 14.32 -5.48 -8.83
CA LEU A 324 13.09 -5.45 -8.03
C LEU A 324 12.78 -4.03 -7.54
N ALA A 325 13.80 -3.30 -7.10
CA ALA A 325 13.65 -1.90 -6.67
C ALA A 325 13.17 -1.01 -7.82
N GLN A 326 13.74 -1.17 -9.02
CA GLN A 326 13.29 -0.45 -10.22
C GLN A 326 11.84 -0.78 -10.58
N ALA A 327 11.45 -2.06 -10.51
CA ALA A 327 10.10 -2.47 -10.81
C ALA A 327 9.08 -1.89 -9.82
N LEU A 328 9.39 -1.95 -8.52
CA LEU A 328 8.53 -1.39 -7.47
C LEU A 328 8.38 0.13 -7.62
N ASN A 329 9.48 0.83 -7.92
CA ASN A 329 9.42 2.28 -8.11
C ASN A 329 8.63 2.66 -9.38
N ALA A 330 8.71 1.86 -10.45
CA ALA A 330 7.87 2.05 -11.63
C ALA A 330 6.38 1.90 -11.28
N THR A 331 6.01 0.90 -10.47
CA THR A 331 4.62 0.75 -9.99
C THR A 331 4.16 1.99 -9.22
N PHE A 332 4.98 2.56 -8.32
CA PHE A 332 4.62 3.80 -7.59
C PHE A 332 4.40 5.03 -8.47
N GLN A 333 4.84 4.97 -9.73
CA GLN A 333 4.73 6.06 -10.71
C GLN A 333 3.73 5.75 -11.82
N ASP A 334 2.92 4.70 -11.64
CA ASP A 334 1.83 4.38 -12.56
C ASP A 334 0.60 5.23 -12.24
N ALA A 335 -0.05 5.75 -13.28
CA ALA A 335 -1.31 6.50 -13.18
C ALA A 335 -2.45 5.66 -12.62
N GLU A 336 -2.38 4.34 -12.81
CA GLU A 336 -3.36 3.39 -12.30
C GLU A 336 -3.07 2.95 -10.85
N ASN A 337 -1.93 3.34 -10.28
CA ASN A 337 -1.58 2.93 -8.93
C ASN A 337 -2.31 3.76 -7.85
N ASP A 338 -3.23 3.13 -7.17
CA ASP A 338 -3.96 3.64 -6.00
C ASP A 338 -3.30 3.24 -4.66
N TYR A 339 -2.10 2.66 -4.72
CA TYR A 339 -1.36 2.06 -3.61
C TYR A 339 -2.08 0.88 -2.95
N LEU A 340 -2.99 0.21 -3.68
CA LEU A 340 -3.74 -0.98 -3.24
C LEU A 340 -3.46 -2.22 -4.11
N GLY A 341 -2.41 -2.20 -4.94
CA GLY A 341 -1.97 -3.36 -5.71
C GLY A 341 -1.80 -4.60 -4.82
N ILE A 342 -2.29 -5.75 -5.30
CA ILE A 342 -2.24 -7.01 -4.56
C ILE A 342 -0.91 -7.71 -4.85
N HIS A 343 -0.07 -7.80 -3.83
CA HIS A 343 1.24 -8.47 -3.87
C HIS A 343 1.09 -9.91 -3.43
N TYR A 344 1.16 -10.84 -4.37
CA TYR A 344 0.79 -12.23 -4.14
C TYR A 344 1.98 -13.18 -4.19
N SER A 345 1.90 -14.32 -3.48
CA SER A 345 2.87 -15.42 -3.60
C SER A 345 2.47 -16.49 -4.62
N GLY A 346 1.16 -16.64 -4.83
CA GLY A 346 0.56 -17.58 -5.77
C GLY A 346 -0.94 -17.35 -5.91
N ASN A 347 -1.51 -17.80 -7.03
CA ASN A 347 -2.94 -17.67 -7.36
C ASN A 347 -3.56 -19.00 -7.86
N GLY A 348 -2.87 -20.13 -7.65
CA GLY A 348 -3.29 -21.46 -8.12
C GLY A 348 -2.89 -21.82 -9.56
N GLU A 349 -2.72 -20.82 -10.44
CA GLU A 349 -2.33 -21.06 -11.84
C GLU A 349 -0.82 -21.26 -12.00
N ALA A 350 -0.04 -20.39 -11.36
CA ALA A 350 1.41 -20.41 -11.46
C ALA A 350 2.01 -21.55 -10.62
N PRO A 351 3.19 -22.08 -10.99
CA PRO A 351 3.96 -22.98 -10.11
C PRO A 351 4.13 -22.39 -8.69
N ARG A 352 4.45 -23.21 -7.70
CA ARG A 352 4.75 -22.74 -6.33
C ARG A 352 6.11 -22.05 -6.27
N PHE A 353 6.30 -21.07 -5.39
CA PHE A 353 7.58 -20.34 -5.32
C PHE A 353 8.76 -21.31 -5.07
N VAL A 354 8.60 -22.26 -4.16
CA VAL A 354 9.64 -23.22 -3.77
C VAL A 354 10.15 -24.08 -4.93
N THR A 355 9.34 -24.31 -5.98
CA THR A 355 9.78 -25.10 -7.15
C THR A 355 10.59 -24.29 -8.16
N ARG A 356 10.70 -22.96 -7.96
CA ARG A 356 11.47 -22.05 -8.82
C ARG A 356 12.88 -21.78 -8.33
N THR A 357 13.22 -22.12 -7.09
CA THR A 357 14.50 -21.81 -6.47
C THR A 357 15.63 -22.65 -7.08
N ASP A 358 16.83 -22.08 -7.21
CA ASP A 358 18.02 -22.77 -7.75
C ASP A 358 18.34 -24.08 -6.99
N GLU A 359 18.01 -24.14 -5.70
CA GLU A 359 18.28 -25.27 -4.80
C GLU A 359 17.24 -26.39 -4.91
N PHE A 360 16.13 -26.15 -5.61
CA PHE A 360 15.08 -27.15 -5.76
C PHE A 360 15.52 -28.23 -6.76
N SER A 361 15.71 -29.46 -6.28
CA SER A 361 15.95 -30.64 -7.11
C SER A 361 14.77 -31.61 -6.96
N LEU A 362 14.20 -32.07 -8.08
CA LEU A 362 13.13 -33.09 -8.11
C LEU A 362 13.55 -34.49 -7.61
N LEU A 363 14.80 -34.65 -7.16
CA LEU A 363 15.41 -35.90 -6.69
C LEU A 363 15.86 -35.74 -5.23
N PRO A 364 15.80 -36.81 -4.41
CA PRO A 364 15.80 -36.66 -2.95
C PRO A 364 17.21 -36.40 -2.44
N VAL A 365 17.60 -35.15 -2.14
CA VAL A 365 18.87 -34.91 -1.42
C VAL A 365 18.85 -33.68 -0.50
N GLN A 366 19.04 -33.98 0.80
CA GLN A 366 19.64 -33.20 1.91
C GLN A 366 18.90 -31.99 2.51
N SER A 367 18.83 -32.01 3.85
CA SER A 367 18.20 -31.00 4.72
C SER A 367 18.67 -29.56 4.48
N GLU A 368 19.97 -29.33 4.21
CA GLU A 368 20.52 -27.97 4.02
C GLU A 368 19.99 -27.26 2.76
N ARG A 369 19.76 -28.00 1.67
CA ARG A 369 19.16 -27.43 0.45
C ARG A 369 17.72 -27.01 0.71
N GLN A 370 17.00 -27.83 1.48
CA GLN A 370 15.61 -27.58 1.84
C GLN A 370 15.47 -26.35 2.77
N ASP A 371 16.35 -26.19 3.76
CA ASP A 371 16.36 -24.98 4.62
C ASP A 371 16.59 -23.71 3.80
N THR A 372 17.51 -23.74 2.82
CA THR A 372 17.77 -22.60 1.92
C THR A 372 16.52 -22.20 1.14
N VAL A 373 15.75 -23.18 0.64
CA VAL A 373 14.49 -22.92 -0.08
C VAL A 373 13.47 -22.21 0.83
N TYR A 374 13.29 -22.68 2.06
CA TYR A 374 12.36 -22.05 3.00
C TYR A 374 12.80 -20.64 3.43
N ARG A 375 14.11 -20.41 3.60
CA ARG A 375 14.64 -19.07 3.87
C ARG A 375 14.37 -18.09 2.72
N LYS A 376 14.56 -18.53 1.47
CA LYS A 376 14.20 -17.74 0.28
C LYS A 376 12.70 -17.45 0.21
N LEU A 377 11.86 -18.42 0.56
CA LEU A 377 10.41 -18.24 0.64
C LEU A 377 10.01 -17.21 1.71
N VAL A 378 10.61 -17.27 2.90
CA VAL A 378 10.37 -16.29 3.97
C VAL A 378 10.75 -14.87 3.50
N GLN A 379 11.87 -14.71 2.80
CA GLN A 379 12.23 -13.40 2.22
C GLN A 379 11.17 -12.91 1.23
N PHE A 380 10.69 -13.77 0.34
CA PHE A 380 9.65 -13.42 -0.64
C PHE A 380 8.33 -13.03 0.03
N LEU A 381 7.89 -13.80 1.03
CA LEU A 381 6.68 -13.50 1.81
C LEU A 381 6.82 -12.21 2.61
N ALA A 382 7.96 -12.00 3.29
CA ALA A 382 8.23 -10.78 4.02
C ALA A 382 8.15 -9.56 3.09
N PHE A 383 8.76 -9.62 1.90
CA PHE A 383 8.69 -8.56 0.91
C PHE A 383 7.24 -8.21 0.55
N ASN A 384 6.40 -9.19 0.21
CA ASN A 384 4.99 -8.96 -0.12
C ASN A 384 4.20 -8.33 1.03
N VAL A 385 4.49 -8.72 2.28
CA VAL A 385 3.80 -8.20 3.48
C VAL A 385 4.24 -6.78 3.82
N THR A 386 5.50 -6.41 3.58
CA THR A 386 6.06 -5.14 4.11
C THR A 386 6.13 -3.99 3.11
N ILE A 387 5.82 -4.20 1.82
CA ILE A 387 5.66 -3.12 0.83
C ILE A 387 4.26 -2.48 0.87
N PRO A 388 4.07 -1.26 0.33
CA PRO A 388 2.75 -0.66 0.13
C PRO A 388 1.90 -1.50 -0.82
N GLY A 389 0.63 -1.71 -0.47
CA GLY A 389 -0.30 -2.58 -1.20
C GLY A 389 -0.97 -3.60 -0.29
N ILE A 390 -1.62 -4.60 -0.87
CA ILE A 390 -2.38 -5.64 -0.15
C ILE A 390 -1.65 -6.99 -0.30
N PRO A 391 -1.16 -7.62 0.78
CA PRO A 391 -0.52 -8.92 0.67
C PRO A 391 -1.54 -10.04 0.43
N MET A 392 -1.16 -10.98 -0.43
CA MET A 392 -1.88 -12.22 -0.68
C MET A 392 -0.95 -13.42 -0.60
N VAL A 393 -1.29 -14.42 0.20
CA VAL A 393 -0.61 -15.71 0.21
C VAL A 393 -1.46 -16.75 -0.53
N GLY A 394 -0.85 -17.49 -1.45
CA GLY A 394 -1.51 -18.59 -2.14
C GLY A 394 -1.45 -19.87 -1.30
N GLU A 395 -2.54 -20.63 -1.25
CA GLU A 395 -2.68 -21.83 -0.42
C GLU A 395 -1.48 -22.79 -0.50
N GLY A 396 -0.80 -23.09 0.60
CA GLY A 396 0.38 -23.95 0.64
C GLY A 396 1.71 -23.20 0.60
N ASP A 397 1.76 -21.94 0.13
CA ASP A 397 2.99 -21.14 0.22
C ASP A 397 3.31 -20.76 1.68
N GLU A 398 2.33 -20.73 2.58
CA GLU A 398 2.54 -20.50 4.01
C GLU A 398 3.34 -21.59 4.71
N ILE A 399 3.50 -22.75 4.08
CA ILE A 399 4.34 -23.87 4.54
C ILE A 399 5.37 -24.29 3.48
N GLY A 400 5.50 -23.54 2.38
CA GLY A 400 6.36 -23.90 1.25
C GLY A 400 6.05 -25.25 0.62
N TRP A 401 4.77 -25.56 0.42
CA TRP A 401 4.30 -26.78 -0.21
C TRP A 401 4.74 -26.84 -1.69
N PRO A 402 5.43 -27.90 -2.12
CA PRO A 402 5.97 -27.96 -3.49
C PRO A 402 4.97 -28.51 -4.52
N LYS A 403 3.91 -29.20 -4.07
CA LYS A 403 2.97 -29.88 -4.97
C LYS A 403 1.85 -28.94 -5.42
N LYS A 404 1.16 -29.32 -6.50
CA LYS A 404 0.05 -28.53 -7.06
C LYS A 404 -1.24 -28.75 -6.28
N GLU A 405 -1.42 -29.93 -5.70
CA GLU A 405 -2.57 -30.28 -4.87
C GLU A 405 -2.66 -29.35 -3.67
N GLY A 406 -3.88 -28.83 -3.42
CA GLY A 406 -4.20 -28.03 -2.25
C GLY A 406 -3.95 -28.80 -0.96
N ILE A 407 -3.60 -28.07 0.09
CA ILE A 407 -3.24 -28.63 1.40
C ILE A 407 -4.46 -28.70 2.33
N LEU A 408 -5.53 -27.94 2.06
CA LEU A 408 -6.72 -27.96 2.89
C LEU A 408 -7.45 -29.31 2.71
N GLY A 409 -7.73 -29.98 3.82
CA GLY A 409 -8.32 -31.33 3.83
C GLY A 409 -7.30 -32.47 3.79
N GLN A 410 -6.00 -32.19 3.75
CA GLN A 410 -4.95 -33.18 4.02
C GLN A 410 -4.68 -33.28 5.54
N GLY A 411 -4.17 -34.43 6.00
CA GLY A 411 -3.70 -34.58 7.38
C GLY A 411 -2.49 -33.65 7.65
N GLU A 412 -2.54 -32.88 8.73
CA GLU A 412 -1.52 -31.89 9.09
C GLU A 412 -0.33 -32.53 9.84
N GLU A 413 0.51 -33.28 9.12
CA GLU A 413 1.83 -33.69 9.62
C GLU A 413 2.91 -32.91 8.85
N TRP A 414 3.14 -31.67 9.25
CA TRP A 414 4.12 -30.79 8.62
C TRP A 414 5.47 -30.83 9.34
N THR A 415 6.56 -30.59 8.62
CA THR A 415 7.90 -30.56 9.21
C THR A 415 8.13 -29.30 10.04
N ASP A 416 9.14 -29.33 10.90
CA ASP A 416 9.53 -28.16 11.72
C ASP A 416 9.87 -26.94 10.85
N GLU A 417 10.50 -27.14 9.69
CA GLU A 417 10.82 -26.07 8.76
C GLU A 417 9.56 -25.45 8.14
N GLN A 418 8.57 -26.27 7.80
CA GLN A 418 7.27 -25.81 7.30
C GLN A 418 6.52 -25.00 8.36
N LEU A 419 6.50 -25.48 9.60
CA LEU A 419 5.93 -24.78 10.74
C LEU A 419 6.66 -23.46 11.02
N ASN A 420 7.98 -23.41 10.82
CA ASN A 420 8.76 -22.19 10.94
C ASN A 420 8.42 -21.16 9.86
N VAL A 421 8.21 -21.56 8.60
CA VAL A 421 7.69 -20.65 7.54
C VAL A 421 6.34 -20.08 7.96
N LYS A 422 5.43 -20.94 8.42
CA LYS A 422 4.09 -20.54 8.86
C LYS A 422 4.14 -19.56 10.03
N SER A 423 4.97 -19.84 11.03
CA SER A 423 5.16 -18.98 12.20
C SER A 423 5.71 -17.61 11.81
N LYS A 424 6.68 -17.56 10.89
CA LYS A 424 7.24 -16.29 10.40
C LYS A 424 6.22 -15.47 9.61
N LEU A 425 5.43 -16.12 8.75
CA LEU A 425 4.34 -15.44 8.03
C LEU A 425 3.28 -14.89 8.98
N SER A 426 2.90 -15.67 9.99
CA SER A 426 1.97 -15.23 11.03
C SER A 426 2.49 -13.98 11.76
N ALA A 427 3.75 -14.00 12.20
CA ALA A 427 4.38 -12.85 12.87
C ALA A 427 4.43 -11.59 11.97
N LEU A 428 4.71 -11.77 10.67
CA LEU A 428 4.70 -10.66 9.69
C LEU A 428 3.30 -10.06 9.52
N ASN A 429 2.28 -10.90 9.40
CA ASN A 429 0.89 -10.44 9.24
C ASN A 429 0.35 -9.77 10.50
N GLN A 430 0.70 -10.29 11.69
CA GLN A 430 0.38 -9.65 12.97
C GLN A 430 1.02 -8.27 13.08
N LEU A 431 2.33 -8.16 12.79
CA LEU A 431 3.04 -6.88 12.77
C LEU A 431 2.36 -5.88 11.81
N ARG A 432 1.99 -6.33 10.60
CA ARG A 432 1.26 -5.50 9.64
C ARG A 432 -0.08 -5.01 10.18
N GLY A 433 -0.81 -5.87 10.88
CA GLY A 433 -2.10 -5.54 11.50
C GLY A 433 -2.01 -4.56 12.66
N GLU A 434 -0.83 -4.33 13.23
CA GLU A 434 -0.62 -3.48 14.41
C GLU A 434 0.11 -2.16 14.10
N HIS A 435 0.77 -2.06 12.94
CA HIS A 435 1.61 -0.91 12.60
C HIS A 435 1.09 -0.10 11.41
N MET A 436 0.68 1.15 11.68
CA MET A 436 0.29 2.12 10.63
C MET A 436 1.40 2.35 9.59
N ALA A 437 2.67 2.20 9.95
CA ALA A 437 3.79 2.29 9.02
C ALA A 437 3.69 1.27 7.88
N LEU A 438 3.22 0.03 8.14
CA LEU A 438 3.07 -0.98 7.09
C LEU A 438 1.82 -0.76 6.23
N LEU A 439 0.76 -0.18 6.82
CA LEU A 439 -0.51 0.08 6.16
C LEU A 439 -0.49 1.35 5.29
N TYR A 440 -0.03 2.47 5.85
CA TYR A 440 -0.06 3.81 5.27
C TYR A 440 1.31 4.48 5.18
N GLY A 441 2.31 3.93 5.85
CA GLY A 441 3.62 4.56 5.94
C GLY A 441 4.35 4.62 4.61
N ASP A 442 5.23 5.61 4.56
CA ASP A 442 6.04 5.99 3.41
C ASP A 442 6.99 4.84 3.04
N PHE A 443 7.48 4.77 1.81
CA PHE A 443 8.46 3.76 1.41
C PHE A 443 9.77 4.44 1.02
N ILE A 444 10.82 4.24 1.82
CA ILE A 444 12.12 4.89 1.63
C ILE A 444 13.21 3.81 1.50
N PRO A 445 13.74 3.55 0.29
CA PRO A 445 14.94 2.74 0.09
C PRO A 445 16.13 3.32 0.86
N LEU A 446 16.87 2.46 1.57
CA LEU A 446 18.08 2.82 2.30
C LEU A 446 19.35 2.23 1.65
N ARG A 447 19.23 1.04 1.06
CA ARG A 447 20.33 0.35 0.37
C ARG A 447 19.77 -0.61 -0.66
N VAL A 448 20.24 -0.49 -1.90
CA VAL A 448 19.87 -1.39 -2.99
C VAL A 448 21.15 -1.87 -3.66
N GLU A 449 21.48 -3.12 -3.45
CA GLU A 449 22.65 -3.80 -4.00
C GLU A 449 22.23 -5.18 -4.50
N LYS A 450 23.11 -5.84 -5.26
CA LYS A 450 22.81 -7.16 -5.84
C LYS A 450 22.24 -8.15 -4.84
N GLN A 451 22.82 -8.23 -3.64
CA GLN A 451 22.46 -9.23 -2.63
C GLN A 451 21.75 -8.64 -1.41
N ILE A 452 21.72 -7.31 -1.28
CA ILE A 452 21.21 -6.60 -0.11
C ILE A 452 20.12 -5.63 -0.54
N TYR A 453 18.96 -5.71 0.10
CA TYR A 453 17.92 -4.70 -0.04
C TYR A 453 17.46 -4.26 1.34
N ALA A 454 17.54 -2.97 1.62
CA ALA A 454 17.04 -2.37 2.85
C ALA A 454 16.13 -1.18 2.52
N TYR A 455 15.00 -1.10 3.21
CA TYR A 455 14.09 0.04 3.14
C TYR A 455 13.39 0.25 4.48
N ILE A 456 12.89 1.46 4.71
CA ILE A 456 12.13 1.82 5.90
C ILE A 456 10.73 2.27 5.53
N ARG A 457 9.75 1.80 6.30
CA ARG A 457 8.38 2.30 6.32
C ARG A 457 8.19 3.24 7.49
N SER A 458 7.66 4.45 7.29
CA SER A 458 7.51 5.45 8.35
C SER A 458 6.12 6.09 8.36
N PHE A 459 5.53 6.24 9.55
CA PHE A 459 4.26 6.95 9.75
C PHE A 459 4.20 7.56 11.15
N PHE A 460 4.24 8.90 11.26
CA PHE A 460 4.20 9.68 12.51
C PHE A 460 5.13 9.15 13.60
N GLY A 461 6.40 8.93 13.27
CA GLY A 461 7.43 8.48 14.22
C GLY A 461 7.47 6.96 14.45
N LYS A 462 6.44 6.21 14.02
CA LYS A 462 6.44 4.76 13.95
C LYS A 462 7.13 4.29 12.67
N ASN A 463 8.04 3.35 12.81
CA ASN A 463 8.98 2.93 11.79
C ASN A 463 9.07 1.42 11.73
N VAL A 464 9.19 0.89 10.52
CA VAL A 464 9.50 -0.52 10.25
C VAL A 464 10.60 -0.57 9.20
N LEU A 465 11.81 -0.89 9.64
CA LEU A 465 12.97 -1.16 8.80
C LEU A 465 12.96 -2.64 8.39
N VAL A 466 13.13 -2.91 7.10
CA VAL A 466 13.18 -4.26 6.54
C VAL A 466 14.50 -4.43 5.80
N VAL A 467 15.21 -5.52 6.09
CA VAL A 467 16.53 -5.78 5.51
C VAL A 467 16.63 -7.22 5.03
N PHE A 468 16.93 -7.39 3.74
CA PHE A 468 17.10 -8.66 3.06
C PHE A 468 18.57 -8.93 2.77
N ASN A 469 19.01 -10.16 3.01
CA ASN A 469 20.29 -10.69 2.59
C ASN A 469 20.07 -12.01 1.82
N LYS A 470 20.20 -11.97 0.50
CA LYS A 470 20.16 -13.19 -0.33
C LYS A 470 21.55 -13.78 -0.61
N GLY A 471 22.57 -13.29 0.07
CA GLY A 471 23.92 -13.85 0.08
C GLY A 471 24.02 -15.16 0.85
N LYS A 472 25.13 -15.87 0.63
CA LYS A 472 25.46 -17.16 1.25
C LYS A 472 26.04 -17.05 2.66
N GLU A 473 26.38 -15.83 3.07
CA GLU A 473 27.04 -15.55 4.35
C GLU A 473 26.21 -14.53 5.12
N THR A 474 26.31 -14.58 6.45
CA THR A 474 25.78 -13.54 7.33
C THR A 474 26.50 -12.23 7.05
N VAL A 475 25.76 -11.14 6.98
CA VAL A 475 26.30 -9.79 6.78
C VAL A 475 25.99 -8.91 7.98
N SER A 476 26.93 -8.06 8.37
CA SER A 476 26.69 -6.97 9.32
C SER A 476 26.54 -5.67 8.54
N LEU A 477 25.37 -5.07 8.61
CA LEU A 477 25.00 -3.90 7.82
C LEU A 477 24.90 -2.68 8.71
N LYS A 478 25.50 -1.58 8.27
CA LYS A 478 25.34 -0.24 8.86
C LYS A 478 24.50 0.61 7.92
N LEU A 479 23.30 0.98 8.34
CA LEU A 479 22.33 1.74 7.56
C LEU A 479 22.14 3.13 8.16
N ASP A 480 22.29 4.16 7.34
CA ASP A 480 21.96 5.54 7.70
C ASP A 480 20.46 5.75 7.55
N LEU A 481 19.81 6.30 8.57
CA LEU A 481 18.38 6.58 8.54
C LEU A 481 18.12 8.04 8.10
N PRO A 482 17.06 8.30 7.31
CA PRO A 482 16.75 9.65 6.82
C PRO A 482 16.38 10.59 7.97
N GLU A 483 16.90 11.81 8.03
CA GLU A 483 16.69 12.77 9.12
C GLU A 483 15.20 13.15 9.32
N MET A 484 14.50 12.31 10.09
CA MET A 484 13.08 12.34 10.36
C MET A 484 12.87 12.00 11.84
N LYS A 485 11.79 12.51 12.43
CA LYS A 485 11.44 12.20 13.82
C LYS A 485 11.03 10.73 13.94
N ARG A 486 11.54 10.04 14.96
CA ARG A 486 11.26 8.62 15.22
C ARG A 486 11.21 8.36 16.72
N GLU A 487 10.46 7.34 17.11
CA GLU A 487 10.56 6.78 18.46
C GLU A 487 11.84 5.95 18.62
N GLU A 488 12.41 5.90 19.81
CA GLU A 488 13.76 5.34 20.00
C GLU A 488 13.77 3.82 20.32
N ASN A 489 12.61 3.26 20.70
CA ASN A 489 12.51 1.89 21.20
C ASN A 489 12.25 0.88 20.08
N PHE A 490 13.32 0.49 19.38
CA PHE A 490 13.23 -0.55 18.37
C PHE A 490 13.22 -1.97 18.97
N SER A 491 12.56 -2.89 18.26
CA SER A 491 12.50 -4.33 18.51
C SER A 491 12.79 -5.09 17.22
N SER A 492 13.29 -6.32 17.34
CA SER A 492 13.52 -7.22 16.20
C SER A 492 12.42 -8.27 16.14
N LEU A 493 11.83 -8.46 14.95
CA LEU A 493 10.77 -9.43 14.74
C LEU A 493 11.29 -10.87 14.76
N PHE A 494 12.47 -11.12 14.18
CA PHE A 494 13.05 -12.47 14.09
C PHE A 494 14.21 -12.72 15.06
N GLY A 495 14.49 -11.76 15.95
CA GLY A 495 15.42 -11.90 17.06
C GLY A 495 16.89 -11.72 16.71
N ASN A 496 17.25 -11.21 15.52
CA ASN A 496 18.64 -10.90 15.22
C ASN A 496 19.14 -9.69 16.02
N ARG A 497 20.46 -9.67 16.25
CA ARG A 497 21.12 -8.60 17.00
C ARG A 497 21.13 -7.32 16.17
N PHE A 498 20.81 -6.21 16.84
CA PHE A 498 20.95 -4.89 16.28
C PHE A 498 21.32 -3.87 17.36
N SER A 499 21.78 -2.70 16.93
CA SER A 499 21.99 -1.53 17.76
C SER A 499 21.56 -0.28 17.00
N TYR A 500 21.07 0.72 17.73
CA TYR A 500 20.59 2.00 17.19
C TYR A 500 21.28 3.17 17.89
N ASP A 501 21.72 4.17 17.13
CA ASP A 501 22.39 5.39 17.64
C ASP A 501 21.73 6.71 17.17
N ASN A 502 20.40 6.78 17.20
CA ASN A 502 19.55 7.90 16.75
C ASN A 502 19.57 8.18 15.23
N SER A 503 20.71 7.96 14.58
CA SER A 503 20.92 8.25 13.16
C SER A 503 21.22 7.00 12.33
N LYS A 504 21.70 5.92 12.94
CA LYS A 504 22.10 4.71 12.24
C LYS A 504 21.60 3.47 12.96
N ILE A 505 21.30 2.44 12.17
CA ILE A 505 21.06 1.09 12.65
C ILE A 505 22.20 0.19 12.16
N ILE A 506 22.75 -0.59 13.09
CA ILE A 506 23.68 -1.68 12.78
C ILE A 506 22.97 -2.97 13.12
N LEU A 507 22.90 -3.91 12.17
CA LEU A 507 22.23 -5.19 12.37
C LEU A 507 22.93 -6.33 11.62
N ASP A 508 22.85 -7.52 12.18
CA ASP A 508 23.32 -8.74 11.53
C ASP A 508 22.15 -9.42 10.81
N VAL A 509 22.32 -9.76 9.54
CA VAL A 509 21.32 -10.47 8.74
C VAL A 509 21.90 -11.81 8.26
N PRO A 510 21.32 -12.95 8.69
CA PRO A 510 21.82 -14.28 8.31
C PRO A 510 21.88 -14.51 6.80
N ALA A 511 22.66 -15.51 6.40
CA ALA A 511 22.64 -16.03 5.02
C ALA A 511 21.22 -16.41 4.58
N TYR A 512 20.81 -15.94 3.41
CA TYR A 512 19.45 -16.05 2.88
C TYR A 512 18.36 -15.51 3.83
N GLY A 513 18.72 -14.62 4.74
CA GLY A 513 17.86 -14.10 5.78
C GLY A 513 17.12 -12.82 5.42
N VAL A 514 16.11 -12.52 6.21
CA VAL A 514 15.47 -11.21 6.31
C VAL A 514 15.37 -10.87 7.80
N GLU A 515 15.45 -9.60 8.14
CA GLU A 515 15.16 -9.07 9.48
C GLU A 515 14.25 -7.85 9.37
N ILE A 516 13.37 -7.68 10.37
CA ILE A 516 12.44 -6.57 10.48
C ILE A 516 12.65 -5.92 11.84
N ILE A 517 13.04 -4.65 11.83
CA ILE A 517 13.27 -3.84 13.02
C ILE A 517 12.16 -2.78 13.10
N TYR A 518 11.40 -2.72 14.19
CA TYR A 518 10.22 -1.86 14.32
C TYR A 518 10.12 -1.19 15.69
N ASN A 519 9.37 -0.09 15.79
CA ASN A 519 9.10 0.65 17.04
C ASN A 519 7.63 1.10 17.18
#